data_AF-M0LNJ3-F1
#
_entry.id   AF-M0LNJ3-F1
#
_cell.length_a   1.000
_cell.length_b   1.000
_cell.length_c   1.000
_cell.angle_alpha   90.00
_cell.angle_beta   90.00
_cell.angle_gamma   90.00
#
_symmetry.space_group_name_H-M   'P 1'
#
loop_
_entity.id
_entity.type
_entity.pdbx_description
1 polymer ?
#
loop_
_entity_poly.entity_id
_entity_poly.type
_entity_poly.pdbx_seq_one_letter_code
_entity_poly.pdbx_strand_id
1 'polypeptide(L)'
;MVETAIGFVLGAIIGAIATATGSYLLYWKRERDATRRLRRAFAEELRAYDHLDELIADGGYERVTTRVDPPIIYESAADDLGLLAEEEIGRLVAFYSALYWLDGLEDPEDKKNRIESVAEKRRAALETLALEE
;
A
#
# COMPACT_ATOMS: atom_id res chain seq x y z
N MET A 1 14.25 -51.81 27.27
CA MET A 1 13.05 -51.54 26.43
C MET A 1 12.24 -50.33 26.89
N VAL A 2 12.09 -50.05 28.19
CA VAL A 2 11.32 -48.89 28.70
C VAL A 2 11.99 -47.54 28.37
N GLU A 3 13.32 -47.43 28.47
CA GLU A 3 14.06 -46.19 28.14
C GLU A 3 13.94 -45.79 26.67
N THR A 4 13.91 -46.76 25.75
CA THR A 4 13.79 -46.52 24.30
C THR A 4 12.40 -46.01 23.94
N ALA A 5 11.36 -46.47 24.65
CA ALA A 5 9.97 -46.03 24.44
C ALA A 5 9.74 -44.58 24.91
N ILE A 6 10.37 -44.17 26.02
CA ILE A 6 10.29 -42.80 26.55
C ILE A 6 10.98 -41.80 25.60
N GLY A 7 12.13 -42.16 25.04
CA GLY A 7 12.85 -41.34 24.05
C GLY A 7 12.06 -41.11 22.75
N PHE A 8 11.32 -42.12 22.29
CA PHE A 8 10.46 -42.00 21.10
C PHE A 8 9.27 -41.07 21.32
N VAL A 9 8.61 -41.16 22.48
CA VAL A 9 7.47 -40.29 22.82
C VAL A 9 7.92 -38.84 22.97
N LEU A 10 9.05 -38.58 23.62
CA LEU A 10 9.61 -37.23 23.74
C LEU A 10 10.06 -36.64 22.40
N GLY A 11 10.70 -37.44 21.53
CA GLY A 11 11.08 -37.02 20.19
C GLY A 11 9.89 -36.67 19.30
N ALA A 12 8.79 -37.45 19.39
CA ALA A 12 7.56 -37.19 18.65
C ALA A 12 6.88 -35.89 19.10
N ILE A 13 6.87 -35.58 20.40
CA ILE A 13 6.28 -34.35 20.94
C ILE A 13 7.10 -33.12 20.49
N ILE A 14 8.43 -33.18 20.56
CA ILE A 14 9.29 -32.08 20.11
C ILE A 14 9.15 -31.85 18.60
N GLY A 15 9.10 -32.92 17.80
CA GLY A 15 8.86 -32.82 16.35
C GLY A 15 7.51 -32.20 15.99
N ALA A 16 6.45 -32.54 16.75
CA ALA A 16 5.12 -31.96 16.57
C ALA A 16 5.08 -30.46 16.93
N ILE A 17 5.71 -30.07 18.05
CA ILE A 17 5.81 -28.66 18.47
C ILE A 17 6.60 -27.85 17.44
N ALA A 18 7.75 -28.34 16.99
CA ALA A 18 8.56 -27.66 15.97
C ALA A 18 7.79 -27.46 14.65
N THR A 19 6.98 -28.44 14.25
CA THR A 19 6.13 -28.35 13.04
C THR A 19 4.99 -27.36 13.23
N ALA A 20 4.31 -27.37 14.38
CA ALA A 20 3.25 -26.42 14.69
C ALA A 20 3.77 -24.98 14.77
N THR A 21 4.89 -24.77 15.46
CA THR A 21 5.57 -23.46 15.55
C THR A 21 6.08 -23.01 14.18
N GLY A 22 6.65 -23.91 13.38
CA GLY A 22 7.09 -23.61 12.01
C GLY A 22 5.94 -23.20 11.10
N SER A 23 4.79 -23.85 11.20
CA SER A 23 3.59 -23.51 10.42
C SER A 23 3.05 -22.13 10.77
N TYR A 24 2.97 -21.80 12.07
CA TYR A 24 2.53 -20.48 12.53
C TYR A 24 3.49 -19.36 12.11
N LEU A 25 4.81 -19.59 12.20
CA LEU A 25 5.82 -18.64 11.74
C LEU A 25 5.76 -18.42 10.22
N LEU A 26 5.51 -19.47 9.44
CA LEU A 26 5.37 -19.36 7.98
C LEU A 26 4.11 -18.59 7.58
N TYR A 27 3.00 -18.79 8.29
CA TYR A 27 1.77 -18.03 8.09
C TYR A 27 2.02 -16.54 8.31
N TRP A 28 2.63 -16.19 9.45
CA TRP A 28 2.93 -14.80 9.78
C TRP A 28 3.95 -14.15 8.84
N LYS A 29 4.91 -14.93 8.33
CA LYS A 29 5.84 -14.46 7.30
C LYS A 29 5.11 -14.15 5.99
N ARG A 30 4.17 -14.98 5.56
CA ARG A 30 3.41 -14.76 4.31
C ARG A 30 2.60 -13.47 4.38
N GLU A 31 1.98 -13.21 5.51
CA GLU A 31 1.19 -12.00 5.73
C GLU A 31 2.08 -10.75 5.65
N ARG A 32 3.25 -10.77 6.29
CA ARG A 32 4.23 -9.68 6.18
C ARG A 32 4.79 -9.47 4.77
N ASP A 33 5.08 -10.56 4.07
CA ASP A 33 5.57 -10.48 2.69
C ASP A 33 4.47 -9.94 1.76
N ALA A 34 3.19 -10.25 2.02
CA ALA A 34 2.05 -9.70 1.30
C ALA A 34 1.88 -8.20 1.57
N THR A 35 1.87 -7.76 2.83
CA THR A 35 1.80 -6.33 3.21
C THR A 35 2.94 -5.54 2.55
N ARG A 36 4.18 -6.04 2.57
CA ARG A 36 5.32 -5.36 1.94
C ARG A 36 5.16 -5.21 0.43
N ARG A 37 4.68 -6.26 -0.25
CA ARG A 37 4.43 -6.20 -1.70
C ARG A 37 3.34 -5.19 -2.02
N LEU A 38 2.27 -5.16 -1.21
CA LEU A 38 1.18 -4.22 -1.37
C LEU A 38 1.63 -2.77 -1.17
N ARG A 39 2.36 -2.49 -0.09
CA ARG A 39 2.98 -1.16 0.16
C ARG A 39 3.84 -0.71 -1.00
N ARG A 40 4.67 -1.62 -1.53
CA ARG A 40 5.55 -1.31 -2.66
C ARG A 40 4.76 -1.01 -3.93
N ALA A 41 3.71 -1.79 -4.22
CA ALA A 41 2.85 -1.56 -5.38
C ALA A 41 2.17 -0.18 -5.31
N PHE A 42 1.60 0.17 -4.14
CA PHE A 42 1.03 1.50 -3.93
C PHE A 42 2.07 2.62 -4.02
N ALA A 43 3.26 2.43 -3.46
CA ALA A 43 4.32 3.42 -3.54
C ALA A 43 4.84 3.62 -4.98
N GLU A 44 4.88 2.57 -5.79
CA GLU A 44 5.20 2.66 -7.22
C GLU A 44 4.10 3.38 -8.00
N GLU A 45 2.83 3.10 -7.72
CA GLU A 45 1.70 3.81 -8.33
C GLU A 45 1.69 5.31 -7.93
N LEU A 46 1.86 5.64 -6.66
CA LEU A 46 1.96 7.03 -6.21
C LEU A 46 3.12 7.78 -6.87
N ARG A 47 4.26 7.11 -7.12
CA ARG A 47 5.38 7.71 -7.85
C ARG A 47 5.08 7.93 -9.33
N ALA A 48 4.13 7.21 -9.93
CA ALA A 48 3.71 7.51 -11.30
C ALA A 48 3.07 8.91 -11.41
N TYR A 49 2.48 9.41 -10.32
CA TYR A 49 1.90 10.75 -10.21
C TYR A 49 2.90 11.84 -9.77
N ASP A 50 4.21 11.59 -9.85
CA ASP A 50 5.24 12.60 -9.53
C ASP A 50 5.18 13.82 -10.47
N HIS A 51 4.71 13.61 -11.70
CA HIS A 51 4.46 14.67 -12.68
C HIS A 51 3.47 15.76 -12.20
N LEU A 52 2.65 15.47 -11.18
CA LEU A 52 1.80 16.48 -10.55
C LEU A 52 2.62 17.57 -9.84
N ASP A 53 3.77 17.22 -9.26
CA ASP A 53 4.67 18.18 -8.62
C ASP A 53 5.36 19.07 -9.66
N GLU A 54 5.77 18.48 -10.79
CA GLU A 54 6.35 19.20 -11.92
C GLU A 54 5.35 20.20 -12.51
N LEU A 55 4.08 19.80 -12.67
CA LEU A 55 3.01 20.66 -13.14
C LEU A 55 2.78 21.88 -12.24
N ILE A 56 2.83 21.68 -10.92
CA ILE A 56 2.70 22.76 -9.93
C ILE A 56 3.92 23.70 -10.01
N ALA A 57 5.13 23.14 -10.07
CA ALA A 57 6.38 23.90 -10.12
C ALA A 57 6.49 24.78 -11.37
N ASP A 58 6.07 24.26 -12.53
CA ASP A 58 6.08 24.96 -13.81
C ASP A 58 4.94 25.98 -13.96
N GLY A 59 3.97 26.00 -13.03
CA GLY A 59 2.74 26.77 -13.16
C GLY A 59 1.88 26.34 -14.36
N GLY A 60 2.12 25.12 -14.89
CA GLY A 60 1.55 24.60 -16.13
C GLY A 60 0.14 24.04 -15.98
N TYR A 61 -0.72 24.70 -15.20
CA TYR A 61 -2.07 24.24 -14.85
C TYR A 61 -2.99 24.03 -16.08
N GLU A 62 -2.73 24.75 -17.17
CA GLU A 62 -3.41 24.60 -18.46
C GLU A 62 -3.13 23.23 -19.13
N ARG A 63 -2.04 22.55 -18.73
CA ARG A 63 -1.69 21.19 -19.18
C ARG A 63 -2.40 20.10 -18.37
N VAL A 64 -3.16 20.45 -17.32
CA VAL A 64 -4.06 19.54 -16.56
C VAL A 64 -5.33 19.20 -17.38
N THR A 65 -5.16 19.15 -18.69
CA THR A 65 -6.11 18.64 -19.69
C THR A 65 -5.86 17.16 -19.98
N THR A 66 -4.74 16.61 -19.53
CA THR A 66 -4.41 15.20 -19.69
C THR A 66 -5.15 14.41 -18.62
N ARG A 67 -5.93 13.43 -19.09
CA ARG A 67 -6.61 12.42 -18.26
C ARG A 67 -5.72 12.02 -17.10
N VAL A 68 -6.32 12.08 -15.91
CA VAL A 68 -5.72 11.48 -14.74
C VAL A 68 -5.55 9.99 -15.02
N ASP A 69 -4.33 9.47 -14.88
CA ASP A 69 -4.10 8.04 -15.07
C ASP A 69 -5.01 7.26 -14.12
N PRO A 70 -5.60 6.14 -14.56
CA PRO A 70 -6.46 5.35 -13.70
C PRO A 70 -5.64 4.69 -12.57
N PRO A 71 -6.16 4.62 -11.35
CA PRO A 71 -5.46 4.03 -10.21
C PRO A 71 -5.58 2.49 -10.21
N ILE A 72 -4.79 1.85 -11.07
CA ILE A 72 -4.84 0.40 -11.35
C ILE A 72 -4.65 -0.45 -10.09
N ILE A 73 -3.68 -0.12 -9.24
CA ILE A 73 -3.38 -0.88 -8.01
C ILE A 73 -4.51 -0.70 -7.00
N TYR A 74 -4.99 0.53 -6.80
CA TYR A 74 -6.11 0.78 -5.88
C TYR A 74 -7.38 0.02 -6.28
N GLU A 75 -7.69 -0.02 -7.58
CA GLU A 75 -8.86 -0.74 -8.09
C GLU A 75 -8.69 -2.26 -8.05
N SER A 76 -7.48 -2.76 -8.33
CA SER A 76 -7.22 -4.21 -8.41
C SER A 76 -6.91 -4.86 -7.06
N ALA A 77 -6.41 -4.11 -6.08
CA ALA A 77 -6.00 -4.61 -4.77
C ALA A 77 -6.96 -4.20 -3.64
N ALA A 78 -8.19 -3.82 -3.97
CA ALA A 78 -9.20 -3.39 -3.00
C ALA A 78 -9.46 -4.44 -1.89
N ASP A 79 -9.45 -5.73 -2.24
CA ASP A 79 -9.64 -6.84 -1.30
C ASP A 79 -8.46 -7.01 -0.32
N ASP A 80 -7.26 -6.56 -0.73
CA ASP A 80 -6.02 -6.69 0.05
C ASP A 80 -5.72 -5.46 0.90
N LEU A 81 -6.51 -4.38 0.80
CA LEU A 81 -6.32 -3.15 1.59
C LEU A 81 -6.29 -3.40 3.10
N GLY A 82 -6.99 -4.43 3.58
CA GLY A 82 -7.00 -4.82 4.99
C GLY A 82 -5.66 -5.28 5.55
N LEU A 83 -4.64 -5.49 4.70
CA LEU A 83 -3.27 -5.80 5.10
C LEU A 83 -2.46 -4.57 5.51
N LEU A 84 -2.95 -3.37 5.23
CA LEU A 84 -2.33 -2.09 5.57
C LEU A 84 -2.82 -1.57 6.92
N ALA A 85 -2.04 -0.71 7.56
CA ALA A 85 -2.47 0.01 8.74
C ALA A 85 -3.59 1.00 8.40
N GLU A 86 -4.46 1.29 9.38
CA GLU A 86 -5.60 2.20 9.22
C GLU A 86 -5.18 3.58 8.69
N GLU A 87 -4.05 4.10 9.18
CA GLU A 87 -3.50 5.37 8.71
C GLU A 87 -3.09 5.31 7.22
N GLU A 88 -2.42 4.24 6.80
CA GLU A 88 -2.01 4.04 5.39
C GLU A 88 -3.23 4.01 4.47
N ILE A 89 -4.27 3.25 4.85
CA ILE A 89 -5.54 3.19 4.11
C ILE A 89 -6.17 4.58 4.03
N GLY A 90 -6.26 5.29 5.16
CA GLY A 90 -6.83 6.63 5.22
C GLY A 90 -6.13 7.61 4.28
N ARG A 91 -4.79 7.57 4.21
CA ARG A 91 -4.01 8.43 3.29
C ARG A 91 -4.20 8.04 1.83
N LEU A 92 -4.20 6.75 1.51
CA LEU A 92 -4.45 6.26 0.15
C LEU A 92 -5.84 6.67 -0.34
N VAL A 93 -6.89 6.40 0.46
CA VAL A 93 -8.27 6.78 0.14
C VAL A 93 -8.38 8.30 -0.05
N ALA A 94 -7.74 9.10 0.81
CA ALA A 94 -7.76 10.54 0.68
C ALA A 94 -7.12 11.03 -0.63
N PHE A 95 -6.00 10.42 -1.04
CA PHE A 95 -5.37 10.70 -2.33
C PHE A 95 -6.28 10.32 -3.51
N TYR A 96 -6.70 9.05 -3.62
CA TYR A 96 -7.50 8.58 -4.76
C TYR A 96 -8.87 9.26 -4.84
N SER A 97 -9.48 9.61 -3.71
CA SER A 97 -10.70 10.41 -3.70
C SER A 97 -10.44 11.80 -4.31
N ALA A 98 -9.39 12.48 -3.86
CA ALA A 98 -9.03 13.81 -4.40
C ALA A 98 -8.65 13.76 -5.88
N LEU A 99 -7.99 12.67 -6.30
CA LEU A 99 -7.63 12.38 -7.68
C LEU A 99 -8.88 12.25 -8.56
N TYR A 100 -9.88 11.48 -8.11
CA TYR A 100 -11.16 11.33 -8.82
C TYR A 100 -11.92 12.66 -8.95
N TRP A 101 -11.89 13.51 -7.91
CA TRP A 101 -12.48 14.85 -7.98
C TRP A 101 -11.81 15.75 -9.01
N LEU A 102 -10.54 15.52 -9.35
CA LEU A 102 -9.81 16.30 -10.35
C LEU A 102 -10.30 16.01 -11.78
N ASP A 103 -10.70 14.76 -12.06
CA ASP A 103 -11.23 14.33 -13.35
C ASP A 103 -12.58 15.01 -13.68
N GLY A 104 -13.39 15.27 -12.66
CA GLY A 104 -14.72 15.88 -12.80
C GLY A 104 -14.74 17.40 -12.95
N LEU A 105 -13.59 18.09 -12.91
CA LEU A 105 -13.52 19.54 -13.07
C LEU A 105 -13.34 19.92 -14.54
N GLU A 106 -14.10 20.90 -15.02
CA GLU A 106 -13.94 21.46 -16.38
C GLU A 106 -13.16 22.77 -16.36
N ASP A 107 -13.22 23.53 -15.26
CA ASP A 107 -12.55 24.83 -15.09
C ASP A 107 -11.06 24.68 -14.71
N PRO A 108 -10.11 25.25 -15.49
CA PRO A 108 -8.69 25.24 -15.18
C PRO A 108 -8.31 25.91 -13.85
N GLU A 109 -9.01 26.97 -13.41
CA GLU A 109 -8.73 27.64 -12.14
C GLU A 109 -9.13 26.77 -10.94
N ASP A 110 -10.25 26.06 -11.04
CA ASP A 110 -10.67 25.10 -10.02
C ASP A 110 -9.72 23.91 -9.95
N LYS A 111 -9.24 23.42 -11.11
CA LYS A 111 -8.20 22.37 -11.17
C LYS A 111 -6.91 22.80 -10.50
N LYS A 112 -6.48 24.05 -10.70
CA LYS A 112 -5.28 24.60 -10.07
C LYS A 112 -5.36 24.57 -8.55
N ASN A 113 -6.47 25.00 -7.97
CA ASN A 113 -6.63 24.98 -6.51
C ASN A 113 -6.68 23.54 -5.95
N ARG A 114 -7.16 22.58 -6.76
CA ARG A 114 -7.32 21.19 -6.35
C ARG A 114 -6.05 20.35 -6.53
N ILE A 115 -5.24 20.61 -7.57
CA ILE A 115 -4.06 19.80 -7.88
C ILE A 115 -2.99 19.90 -6.80
N GLU A 116 -2.81 21.07 -6.18
CA GLU A 116 -1.92 21.23 -5.02
C GLU A 116 -2.35 20.32 -3.87
N SER A 117 -3.66 20.28 -3.61
CA SER A 117 -4.25 19.43 -2.56
C SER A 117 -4.18 17.93 -2.91
N VAL A 118 -4.13 17.56 -4.20
CA VAL A 118 -3.89 16.18 -4.64
C VAL A 118 -2.43 15.81 -4.44
N ALA A 119 -1.50 16.68 -4.84
CA ALA A 119 -0.07 16.47 -4.67
C ALA A 119 0.33 16.37 -3.18
N GLU A 120 -0.23 17.20 -2.31
CA GLU A 120 -0.03 17.12 -0.86
C GLU A 120 -0.45 15.75 -0.32
N LYS A 121 -1.65 15.27 -0.70
CA LYS A 121 -2.15 13.96 -0.27
C LYS A 121 -1.33 12.81 -0.83
N ARG A 122 -0.78 12.93 -2.06
CA ARG A 122 0.15 11.97 -2.65
C ARG A 122 1.39 11.81 -1.78
N ARG A 123 2.02 12.93 -1.42
CA ARG A 123 3.25 12.94 -0.60
C ARG A 123 2.97 12.36 0.79
N ALA A 124 1.87 12.76 1.43
CA ALA A 124 1.47 12.22 2.72
C ALA A 124 1.23 10.69 2.68
N ALA A 125 0.58 10.18 1.63
CA ALA A 125 0.40 8.75 1.45
C ALA A 125 1.74 8.02 1.22
N LEU A 126 2.61 8.59 0.39
CA LEU A 126 3.94 8.02 0.12
C LEU A 126 4.80 7.95 1.39
N GLU A 127 4.76 8.99 2.21
CA GLU A 127 5.47 9.04 3.50
C GLU A 127 4.99 7.93 4.43
N THR A 128 3.67 7.73 4.58
CA THR A 128 3.15 6.65 5.44
C THR A 128 3.57 5.26 5.00
N LEU A 129 3.70 5.02 3.69
CA LEU A 129 4.16 3.73 3.16
C LEU A 129 5.67 3.52 3.30
N ALA A 130 6.45 4.59 3.50
CA ALA A 130 7.91 4.56 3.64
C ALA A 130 8.39 4.48 5.10
N LEU A 131 7.51 4.77 6.07
CA LEU A 131 7.87 4.87 7.49
C LEU A 131 7.97 3.52 8.24
N GLU A 132 7.54 2.40 7.64
CA GLU A 132 7.55 1.07 8.28
C GLU A 132 8.53 0.06 7.62
N GLU A 133 9.72 0.51 7.22
CA GLU A 133 10.86 -0.37 6.91
C GLU A 133 11.68 -0.76 8.15
#